data_AF-A0A9D6WQA0-F1
#
_entry.id   AF-A0A9D6WQA0-F1
#
_cell.length_a   1.000
_cell.length_b   1.000
_cell.length_c   1.000
_cell.angle_alpha   90.00
_cell.angle_beta   90.00
_cell.angle_gamma   90.00
#
_symmetry.space_group_name_H-M   'P 1'
#
loop_
_entity.id
_entity.type
_entity.pdbx_description
1 polymer ?
#
loop_
_entity_poly.entity_id
_entity_poly.type
_entity_poly.pdbx_seq_one_letter_code
_entity_poly.pdbx_strand_id
1 'polypeptide(L)'
;MPKQTNLSMQTRANWLIDASVFTSGVIAAITGIYFLFLPTGGYRGGRNPLYGVTILADRHTWQDWHTWAGIAMIVATLIHLVIHWAWVKTMSKRALNLLIAKSSPLSNGAKLNIAIDLVVAISFTLTALSGLYFFFIPAKTVFVFDATIWDLIHTWSFVVLVGGALAHFAIHWRWIVNVSGRFFKPSRRAPIPHANKNRILDSTL
;
A
#
# COMPACT_ATOMS: atom_id res chain seq x y z
N MET A 1 25.85 22.68 15.92
CA MET A 1 25.50 21.34 16.45
C MET A 1 25.12 20.43 15.27
N PRO A 2 25.76 19.27 15.06
CA PRO A 2 25.32 18.35 14.01
C PRO A 2 23.93 17.81 14.38
N LYS A 3 22.95 18.06 13.51
CA LYS A 3 21.55 17.64 13.69
C LYS A 3 21.51 16.11 13.73
N GLN A 4 21.10 15.52 14.86
CA GLN A 4 20.93 14.07 14.99
C GLN A 4 20.00 13.56 13.88
N THR A 5 20.46 12.58 13.11
CA THR A 5 19.81 12.08 11.89
C THR A 5 18.92 10.86 12.12
N ASN A 6 18.68 10.46 13.37
CA ASN A 6 17.94 9.23 13.64
C ASN A 6 16.44 9.48 13.54
N LEU A 7 15.77 8.72 12.67
CA LEU A 7 14.31 8.66 12.60
C LEU A 7 13.75 8.08 13.90
N SER A 8 12.58 8.55 14.34
CA SER A 8 11.87 7.92 15.45
C SER A 8 11.45 6.50 15.09
N MET A 9 11.27 5.65 16.10
CA MET A 9 10.77 4.27 15.88
C MET A 9 9.42 4.25 15.17
N GLN A 10 8.54 5.21 15.48
CA GLN A 10 7.26 5.36 14.80
C GLN A 10 7.42 5.70 13.32
N THR A 11 8.29 6.65 12.96
CA THR A 11 8.51 6.98 11.54
C THR A 11 9.13 5.81 10.78
N ARG A 12 9.99 5.02 11.42
CA ARG A 12 10.54 3.78 10.82
C ARG A 12 9.44 2.73 10.61
N ALA A 13 8.56 2.54 11.58
CA ALA A 13 7.43 1.62 11.47
C ALA A 13 6.47 2.03 10.35
N ASN A 14 6.10 3.32 10.27
CA ASN A 14 5.27 3.86 9.19
C ASN A 14 5.92 3.60 7.82
N TRP A 15 7.21 3.91 7.68
CA TRP A 15 7.91 3.67 6.42
C TRP A 15 7.93 2.19 6.02
N LEU A 16 8.18 1.28 6.98
CA LEU A 16 8.21 -0.17 6.72
C LEU A 16 6.83 -0.70 6.30
N ILE A 17 5.76 -0.27 6.98
CA ILE A 17 4.42 -0.74 6.64
C ILE A 17 3.97 -0.18 5.29
N ASP A 18 4.25 1.09 4.99
CA ASP A 18 3.92 1.70 3.70
C ASP A 18 4.70 1.04 2.56
N ALA A 19 5.98 0.72 2.77
CA ALA A 19 6.79 -0.03 1.82
C ALA A 19 6.24 -1.46 1.60
N SER A 20 5.72 -2.09 2.65
CA SER A 20 5.11 -3.43 2.57
C SER A 20 3.81 -3.42 1.76
N VAL A 21 2.92 -2.46 2.05
CA VAL A 21 1.68 -2.26 1.26
C VAL A 21 2.02 -1.94 -0.19
N PHE A 22 2.94 -1.02 -0.44
CA PHE A 22 3.35 -0.64 -1.80
C PHE A 22 3.92 -1.82 -2.59
N THR A 23 4.88 -2.55 -2.02
CA THR A 23 5.56 -3.65 -2.73
C THR A 23 4.60 -4.78 -3.04
N SER A 24 3.82 -5.22 -2.06
CA SER A 24 2.79 -6.24 -2.25
C SER A 24 1.73 -5.82 -3.28
N GLY A 25 1.27 -4.56 -3.21
CA GLY A 25 0.32 -4.00 -4.16
C GLY A 25 0.87 -3.90 -5.59
N VAL A 26 2.14 -3.56 -5.78
CA VAL A 26 2.78 -3.56 -7.11
C VAL A 26 2.83 -4.97 -7.69
N ILE A 27 3.21 -5.98 -6.90
CA ILE A 27 3.25 -7.37 -7.37
C ILE A 27 1.83 -7.84 -7.73
N ALA A 28 0.85 -7.59 -6.86
CA ALA A 28 -0.55 -7.93 -7.11
C ALA A 28 -1.10 -7.21 -8.35
N ALA A 29 -0.76 -5.94 -8.56
CA ALA A 29 -1.22 -5.17 -9.71
C ALA A 29 -0.60 -5.66 -11.03
N ILE A 30 0.71 -5.91 -11.06
CA ILE A 30 1.39 -6.42 -12.26
C ILE A 30 0.83 -7.79 -12.65
N THR A 31 0.69 -8.68 -11.67
CA THR A 31 0.11 -10.02 -11.89
C THR A 31 -1.38 -9.96 -12.25
N GLY A 32 -2.15 -9.00 -11.72
CA GLY A 32 -3.54 -8.76 -12.12
C GLY A 32 -3.64 -8.25 -13.56
N ILE A 33 -2.79 -7.29 -13.94
CA ILE A 33 -2.70 -6.77 -15.32
C ILE A 33 -2.35 -7.89 -16.30
N TYR A 34 -1.46 -8.82 -15.92
CA TYR A 34 -1.16 -10.01 -16.71
C TYR A 34 -2.45 -10.79 -17.06
N PHE A 35 -3.37 -10.98 -16.11
CA PHE A 35 -4.64 -11.68 -16.35
C PHE A 35 -5.67 -10.90 -17.16
N LEU A 36 -5.59 -9.57 -17.23
CA LEU A 36 -6.47 -8.76 -18.07
C LEU A 36 -6.18 -8.95 -19.56
N PHE A 37 -4.91 -9.17 -19.92
CA PHE A 37 -4.48 -9.23 -21.31
C PHE A 37 -4.20 -10.64 -21.82
N LEU A 38 -3.82 -11.58 -20.95
CA LEU A 38 -3.55 -12.96 -21.36
C LEU A 38 -4.79 -13.84 -21.17
N PRO A 39 -5.41 -14.30 -22.27
CA PRO A 39 -6.68 -15.00 -22.23
C PRO A 39 -6.56 -16.39 -21.62
N THR A 40 -7.68 -16.85 -21.06
CA THR A 40 -7.85 -18.21 -20.54
C THR A 40 -8.51 -19.14 -21.56
N GLY A 41 -8.26 -20.45 -21.42
CA GLY A 41 -8.86 -21.51 -22.24
C GLY A 41 -8.01 -21.94 -23.43
N GLY A 42 -8.32 -23.11 -23.98
CA GLY A 42 -7.55 -23.81 -25.02
C GLY A 42 -7.35 -23.05 -26.35
N TYR A 43 -6.69 -23.72 -27.32
CA TYR A 43 -6.66 -23.31 -28.71
C TYR A 43 -8.09 -23.36 -29.27
N ARG A 44 -8.85 -22.27 -29.15
CA ARG A 44 -10.28 -22.15 -29.56
C ARG A 44 -10.41 -22.06 -31.08
N GLY A 45 -9.83 -23.01 -31.82
CA GLY A 45 -9.82 -23.04 -33.29
C GLY A 45 -9.22 -21.77 -33.91
N GLY A 46 -8.11 -21.27 -33.35
CA GLY A 46 -7.46 -20.01 -33.80
C GLY A 46 -8.07 -18.72 -33.23
N ARG A 47 -9.23 -18.77 -32.57
CA ARG A 47 -9.86 -17.59 -31.93
C ARG A 47 -9.20 -17.17 -30.62
N ASN A 48 -8.27 -17.98 -30.11
CA ASN A 48 -7.38 -17.65 -29.01
C ASN A 48 -5.92 -17.73 -29.48
N PRO A 49 -5.42 -16.72 -30.21
CA PRO A 49 -4.06 -16.74 -30.77
C PRO A 49 -2.98 -16.66 -29.68
N LEU A 50 -3.33 -16.20 -28.48
CA LEU A 50 -2.42 -16.10 -27.34
C LEU A 50 -2.46 -17.33 -26.43
N TYR A 51 -3.18 -18.39 -26.83
CA TYR A 51 -3.19 -19.64 -26.08
C TYR A 51 -1.78 -20.24 -25.96
N GLY A 52 -1.38 -20.60 -24.75
CA GLY A 52 -0.08 -21.23 -24.48
C GLY A 52 1.10 -20.26 -24.44
N VAL A 53 0.88 -18.96 -24.66
CA VAL A 53 1.92 -17.94 -24.48
C VAL A 53 2.34 -17.93 -23.02
N THR A 54 3.64 -18.06 -22.79
CA THR A 54 4.27 -18.03 -21.47
C THR A 54 5.18 -16.81 -21.42
N ILE A 55 4.91 -15.89 -20.49
CA ILE A 55 5.74 -14.70 -20.25
C ILE A 55 6.36 -14.85 -18.87
N LEU A 56 7.69 -14.96 -18.78
CA LEU A 56 8.49 -15.19 -17.56
C LEU A 56 8.24 -16.51 -16.81
N ALA A 57 6.98 -16.89 -16.60
CA ALA A 57 6.56 -18.10 -15.90
C ALA A 57 5.21 -18.59 -16.44
N ASP A 58 4.85 -19.81 -16.08
CA ASP A 58 3.55 -20.39 -16.43
C ASP A 58 2.40 -19.71 -15.67
N ARG A 59 1.17 -19.89 -16.15
CA ARG A 59 0.00 -19.21 -15.59
C ARG A 59 -0.28 -19.57 -14.12
N HIS A 60 0.08 -20.77 -13.67
CA HIS A 60 -0.10 -21.16 -12.27
C HIS A 60 0.84 -20.35 -11.37
N THR A 61 2.10 -20.23 -11.77
CA THR A 61 3.08 -19.40 -11.06
C THR A 61 2.63 -17.94 -10.97
N TRP A 62 2.10 -17.36 -12.06
CA TRP A 62 1.50 -16.02 -12.02
C TRP A 62 0.32 -15.91 -11.05
N GLN A 63 -0.50 -16.96 -10.96
CA GLN A 63 -1.63 -17.02 -10.06
C GLN A 63 -1.18 -17.10 -8.60
N ASP A 64 -0.16 -17.91 -8.31
CA ASP A 64 0.44 -17.97 -6.97
C ASP A 64 0.98 -16.61 -6.54
N TRP A 65 1.73 -15.93 -7.41
CA TRP A 65 2.24 -14.59 -7.12
C TRP A 65 1.12 -13.60 -6.86
N HIS A 66 0.05 -13.62 -7.66
CA HIS A 66 -1.11 -12.75 -7.47
C HIS A 66 -1.80 -13.02 -6.13
N THR A 67 -2.10 -14.28 -5.84
CA THR A 67 -2.81 -14.68 -4.62
C THR A 67 -2.01 -14.32 -3.38
N TRP A 68 -0.73 -14.71 -3.32
CA TRP A 68 0.09 -14.46 -2.13
C TRP A 68 0.45 -12.98 -1.96
N ALA A 69 0.69 -12.25 -3.05
CA ALA A 69 0.87 -10.80 -2.97
C ALA A 69 -0.41 -10.08 -2.53
N GLY A 70 -1.58 -10.51 -3.02
CA GLY A 70 -2.88 -10.00 -2.59
C GLY A 70 -3.14 -10.24 -1.09
N ILE A 71 -2.89 -11.45 -0.59
CA ILE A 71 -2.99 -11.78 0.84
C ILE A 71 -2.04 -10.92 1.66
N ALA A 72 -0.77 -10.80 1.25
CA ALA A 72 0.21 -9.97 1.92
C ALA A 72 -0.23 -8.49 1.96
N MET A 73 -0.78 -7.99 0.85
CA MET A 73 -1.32 -6.62 0.76
C MET A 73 -2.50 -6.41 1.71
N ILE A 74 -3.41 -7.38 1.83
CA ILE A 74 -4.54 -7.33 2.77
C ILE A 74 -4.03 -7.23 4.20
N VAL A 75 -3.14 -8.13 4.61
CA VAL A 75 -2.58 -8.14 5.96
C VAL A 75 -1.83 -6.84 6.25
N ALA A 76 -0.96 -6.40 5.33
CA ALA A 76 -0.21 -5.15 5.50
C ALA A 76 -1.13 -3.92 5.58
N THR A 77 -2.20 -3.87 4.78
CA THR A 77 -3.17 -2.76 4.80
C THR A 77 -3.95 -2.71 6.10
N LEU A 78 -4.32 -3.86 6.68
CA LEU A 78 -4.96 -3.91 7.99
C LEU A 78 -4.03 -3.37 9.09
N ILE A 79 -2.76 -3.77 9.06
CA ILE A 79 -1.74 -3.25 10.00
C ILE A 79 -1.53 -1.75 9.80
N HIS A 80 -1.44 -1.28 8.54
CA HIS A 80 -1.36 0.15 8.19
C HIS A 80 -2.54 0.91 8.80
N LEU A 81 -3.78 0.41 8.64
CA LEU A 81 -4.97 1.05 9.20
C LEU A 81 -4.91 1.16 10.73
N VAL A 82 -4.43 0.11 11.41
CA VAL A 82 -4.25 0.13 12.88
C VAL A 82 -3.23 1.18 13.30
N ILE A 83 -2.07 1.24 12.63
CA ILE A 83 -1.01 2.22 12.93
C ILE A 83 -1.52 3.65 12.70
N HIS A 84 -2.33 3.87 11.67
CA HIS A 84 -2.84 5.19 11.29
C HIS A 84 -4.20 5.54 11.93
N TRP A 85 -4.73 4.71 12.82
CA TRP A 85 -6.09 4.85 13.36
C TRP A 85 -6.39 6.21 14.02
N ALA A 86 -5.42 6.79 14.73
CA ALA A 86 -5.58 8.10 15.35
C ALA A 86 -5.80 9.21 14.32
N TRP A 87 -5.10 9.15 13.19
CA TRP A 87 -5.27 10.06 12.07
C TRP A 87 -6.64 9.86 11.42
N VAL A 88 -7.04 8.61 11.16
CA VAL A 88 -8.36 8.27 10.58
C VAL A 88 -9.48 8.87 11.42
N LYS A 89 -9.51 8.60 12.73
CA LYS A 89 -10.52 9.18 13.63
C LYS A 89 -10.57 10.71 13.58
N THR A 90 -9.41 11.35 13.50
CA THR A 90 -9.32 12.82 13.46
C THR A 90 -9.87 13.36 12.15
N MET A 91 -9.51 12.76 11.03
CA MET A 91 -9.96 13.20 9.71
C MET A 91 -11.44 12.87 9.47
N SER A 92 -11.93 11.71 9.91
CA SER A 92 -13.36 11.37 9.84
C SER A 92 -14.21 12.38 10.62
N LYS A 93 -13.80 12.79 11.83
CA LYS A 93 -14.49 13.86 12.57
C LYS A 93 -14.50 15.18 11.81
N ARG A 94 -13.36 15.58 11.23
CA ARG A 94 -13.26 16.82 10.44
C ARG A 94 -14.13 16.78 9.18
N ALA A 95 -14.17 15.63 8.49
CA ALA A 95 -15.02 15.41 7.32
C ALA A 95 -16.51 15.44 7.68
N LEU A 96 -16.92 14.80 8.77
CA LEU A 96 -18.31 14.84 9.25
C LEU A 96 -18.74 16.27 9.63
N ASN A 97 -17.85 17.03 10.28
CA ASN A 97 -18.13 18.43 10.61
C ASN A 97 -18.28 19.32 9.36
N LEU A 98 -17.60 19.00 8.26
CA LEU A 98 -17.84 19.67 6.97
C LEU A 98 -19.24 19.39 6.43
N LEU A 99 -19.67 18.13 6.48
CA LEU A 99 -20.95 17.69 5.91
C LEU A 99 -22.14 18.19 6.73
N ILE A 100 -22.04 18.11 8.06
CA ILE A 100 -23.16 18.38 8.98
C ILE A 100 -23.18 19.86 9.40
N ALA A 101 -22.04 20.38 9.84
CA ALA A 101 -21.97 21.69 10.50
C ALA A 101 -21.53 22.83 9.57
N LYS A 102 -21.20 22.54 8.30
CA LYS A 102 -20.67 23.49 7.29
C LYS A 102 -19.52 24.38 7.79
N SER A 103 -18.79 23.96 8.83
CA SER A 103 -17.92 24.84 9.61
C SER A 103 -16.51 24.28 9.83
N SER A 104 -15.92 23.63 8.82
CA SER A 104 -14.49 23.31 8.87
C SER A 104 -13.70 24.06 7.80
N PRO A 105 -12.63 24.79 8.16
CA PRO A 105 -11.76 25.47 7.20
C PRO A 105 -10.74 24.49 6.61
N LEU A 106 -11.18 23.32 6.13
CA LEU A 106 -10.25 22.41 5.44
C LEU A 106 -9.81 23.05 4.14
N SER A 107 -8.50 23.12 3.92
CA SER A 107 -7.95 23.55 2.65
C SER A 107 -8.42 22.63 1.52
N ASN A 108 -8.46 23.13 0.29
CA ASN A 108 -8.84 22.32 -0.87
C ASN A 108 -7.92 21.09 -1.03
N GLY A 109 -6.63 21.23 -0.68
CA GLY A 109 -5.71 20.09 -0.65
C GLY A 109 -6.08 19.02 0.38
N ALA A 110 -6.53 19.41 1.58
CA ALA A 110 -6.97 18.44 2.58
C ALA A 110 -8.25 17.71 2.15
N LYS A 111 -9.19 18.41 1.50
CA LYS A 111 -10.40 17.79 0.92
C LYS A 111 -10.04 16.79 -0.17
N LEU A 112 -9.13 17.15 -1.07
CA LEU A 112 -8.66 16.27 -2.14
C LEU A 112 -7.96 15.03 -1.58
N ASN A 113 -7.12 15.18 -0.55
CA ASN A 113 -6.45 14.05 0.09
C ASN A 113 -7.46 13.06 0.68
N ILE A 114 -8.44 13.56 1.45
CA ILE A 114 -9.51 12.73 2.02
C ILE A 114 -10.30 12.02 0.92
N ALA A 115 -10.62 12.70 -0.18
CA ALA A 115 -11.36 12.11 -1.29
C ALA A 115 -10.58 10.95 -1.94
N ILE A 116 -9.28 11.15 -2.20
CA ILE A 116 -8.41 10.12 -2.77
C ILE A 116 -8.26 8.94 -1.80
N ASP A 117 -8.02 9.19 -0.52
CA ASP A 117 -7.91 8.15 0.49
C ASP A 117 -9.20 7.32 0.60
N LEU A 118 -10.37 7.97 0.46
CA LEU A 118 -11.66 7.29 0.46
C LEU A 118 -11.84 6.42 -0.81
N VAL A 119 -11.48 6.95 -1.98
CA VAL A 119 -11.52 6.18 -3.24
C VAL A 119 -10.62 4.95 -3.14
N VAL A 120 -9.39 5.11 -2.64
CA VAL A 120 -8.46 3.99 -2.42
C VAL A 120 -9.03 3.00 -1.42
N ALA A 121 -9.57 3.44 -0.29
CA ALA A 121 -10.12 2.55 0.73
C ALA A 121 -11.31 1.73 0.22
N ILE A 122 -12.25 2.36 -0.49
CA ILE A 122 -13.44 1.67 -1.03
C ILE A 122 -13.04 0.68 -2.14
N SER A 123 -12.25 1.14 -3.11
CA SER A 123 -11.80 0.29 -4.23
C SER A 123 -10.95 -0.88 -3.75
N PHE A 124 -10.05 -0.66 -2.77
CA PHE A 124 -9.30 -1.71 -2.13
C PHE A 124 -10.22 -2.73 -1.45
N THR A 125 -11.21 -2.26 -0.68
CA THR A 125 -12.14 -3.15 0.02
C THR A 125 -12.91 -4.02 -0.95
N LEU A 126 -13.45 -3.44 -2.03
CA LEU A 126 -14.19 -4.20 -3.05
C LEU A 126 -13.29 -5.21 -3.78
N THR A 127 -12.06 -4.82 -4.12
CA THR A 127 -11.07 -5.71 -4.75
C THR A 127 -10.68 -6.85 -3.81
N ALA A 128 -10.40 -6.55 -2.53
CA ALA A 128 -10.01 -7.54 -1.53
C ALA A 128 -11.15 -8.53 -1.24
N LEU A 129 -12.38 -8.06 -1.05
CA LEU A 129 -13.52 -8.92 -0.75
C LEU A 129 -13.87 -9.84 -1.93
N SER A 130 -13.85 -9.32 -3.15
CA SER A 130 -14.05 -10.15 -4.35
C SER A 130 -12.89 -11.13 -4.60
N GLY A 131 -11.65 -10.75 -4.28
CA GLY A 131 -10.50 -11.66 -4.34
C GLY A 131 -10.60 -12.79 -3.30
N LEU A 132 -11.00 -12.47 -2.07
CA LEU A 132 -11.26 -13.46 -1.02
C LEU A 132 -12.45 -14.36 -1.37
N TYR A 133 -13.47 -13.83 -2.04
CA TYR A 133 -14.54 -14.64 -2.61
C TYR A 133 -13.99 -15.72 -3.55
N PHE A 134 -13.12 -15.36 -4.52
CA PHE A 134 -12.51 -16.34 -5.41
C PHE A 134 -11.55 -17.31 -4.70
N PHE A 135 -10.93 -16.88 -3.60
CA PHE A 135 -10.05 -17.73 -2.81
C PHE A 135 -10.81 -18.82 -2.04
N PHE A 136 -11.99 -18.49 -1.48
CA PHE A 136 -12.74 -19.41 -0.61
C PHE A 136 -13.91 -20.10 -1.29
N ILE A 137 -14.53 -19.47 -2.30
CA ILE A 137 -15.74 -19.97 -2.93
C ILE A 137 -15.39 -20.62 -4.27
N PRO A 138 -15.68 -21.93 -4.44
CA PRO A 138 -15.45 -22.61 -5.71
C PRO A 138 -16.27 -21.98 -6.85
N ALA A 139 -15.68 -21.91 -8.04
CA ALA A 139 -16.24 -21.22 -9.20
C ALA A 139 -17.66 -21.66 -9.63
N LYS A 140 -18.11 -22.86 -9.24
CA LYS A 140 -19.45 -23.39 -9.58
C LYS A 140 -20.53 -23.02 -8.55
N THR A 141 -20.16 -22.38 -7.45
CA THR A 141 -21.07 -22.02 -6.37
C THR A 141 -21.57 -20.60 -6.54
N VAL A 142 -22.88 -20.42 -6.66
CA VAL A 142 -23.50 -19.09 -6.62
C VAL A 142 -23.67 -18.66 -5.17
N PHE A 143 -23.06 -17.52 -4.80
CA PHE A 143 -23.21 -16.92 -3.48
C PHE A 143 -23.25 -15.39 -3.61
N VAL A 144 -24.38 -14.80 -3.23
CA VAL A 144 -24.81 -13.40 -3.50
C VAL A 144 -24.97 -13.10 -5.00
N PHE A 145 -23.90 -13.28 -5.78
CA PHE A 145 -23.88 -13.12 -7.22
C PHE A 145 -23.22 -14.33 -7.89
N ASP A 146 -23.36 -14.43 -9.22
CA ASP A 146 -22.57 -15.37 -10.01
C ASP A 146 -21.11 -14.93 -10.13
N ALA A 147 -20.25 -15.85 -10.59
CA ALA A 147 -18.81 -15.60 -10.73
C ALA A 147 -18.46 -14.45 -11.69
N THR A 148 -19.32 -14.17 -12.68
CA THR A 148 -19.09 -13.10 -13.65
C THR A 148 -19.24 -11.73 -13.00
N ILE A 149 -20.27 -11.56 -12.17
CA ILE A 149 -20.49 -10.31 -11.44
C ILE A 149 -19.35 -10.09 -10.44
N TRP A 150 -18.92 -11.14 -9.72
CA TRP A 150 -17.77 -11.04 -8.82
C TRP A 150 -16.48 -10.66 -9.56
N ASP A 151 -16.28 -11.17 -10.77
CA ASP A 151 -15.12 -10.84 -11.61
C ASP A 151 -15.15 -9.39 -12.08
N LEU A 152 -16.33 -8.89 -12.47
CA LEU A 152 -16.53 -7.48 -12.81
C LEU A 152 -16.25 -6.57 -11.61
N ILE A 153 -16.74 -6.92 -10.42
CA ILE A 153 -16.47 -6.17 -9.19
C ILE A 153 -14.96 -6.14 -8.92
N HIS A 154 -14.29 -7.30 -8.99
CA HIS A 154 -12.86 -7.40 -8.75
C HIS A 154 -12.06 -6.54 -9.73
N THR A 155 -12.32 -6.72 -11.03
CA THR A 155 -11.59 -6.07 -12.12
C THR A 155 -11.76 -4.56 -12.10
N TRP A 156 -13.00 -4.06 -12.04
CA TRP A 156 -13.22 -2.61 -12.11
C TRP A 156 -12.83 -1.90 -10.81
N SER A 157 -13.01 -2.55 -9.66
CA SER A 157 -12.50 -2.00 -8.40
C SER A 157 -10.98 -1.93 -8.41
N PHE A 158 -10.30 -2.94 -8.97
CA PHE A 158 -8.86 -2.94 -9.15
C PHE A 158 -8.38 -1.79 -10.06
N VAL A 159 -9.05 -1.55 -11.19
CA VAL A 159 -8.70 -0.45 -12.11
C VAL A 159 -8.77 0.90 -11.40
N VAL A 160 -9.84 1.13 -10.63
CA VAL A 160 -10.01 2.35 -9.82
C VAL A 160 -8.95 2.42 -8.70
N LEU A 161 -8.65 1.28 -8.05
CA LEU A 161 -7.64 1.19 -7.01
C LEU A 161 -6.25 1.59 -7.53
N VAL A 162 -5.84 1.10 -8.70
CA VAL A 162 -4.55 1.46 -9.30
C VAL A 162 -4.49 2.96 -9.59
N GLY A 163 -5.53 3.53 -10.21
CA GLY A 163 -5.59 4.97 -10.47
C GLY A 163 -5.54 5.81 -9.19
N GLY A 164 -6.33 5.42 -8.18
CA GLY A 164 -6.35 6.08 -6.87
C GLY A 164 -5.02 5.95 -6.12
N ALA A 165 -4.40 4.78 -6.13
CA ALA A 165 -3.12 4.53 -5.48
C ALA A 165 -1.99 5.34 -6.13
N LEU A 166 -1.97 5.49 -7.45
CA LEU A 166 -1.01 6.35 -8.15
C LEU A 166 -1.21 7.83 -7.75
N ALA A 167 -2.45 8.30 -7.67
CA ALA A 167 -2.74 9.66 -7.23
C ALA A 167 -2.34 9.89 -5.76
N HIS A 168 -2.66 8.94 -4.88
CA HIS A 168 -2.25 8.95 -3.47
C HIS A 168 -0.73 9.01 -3.35
N PHE A 169 -0.02 8.12 -4.06
CA PHE A 169 1.44 8.07 -4.08
C PHE A 169 2.06 9.39 -4.57
N ALA A 170 1.49 10.00 -5.61
CA ALA A 170 1.96 11.28 -6.14
C ALA A 170 1.83 12.43 -5.12
N ILE A 171 0.72 12.50 -4.38
CA ILE A 171 0.52 13.51 -3.32
C ILE A 171 1.54 13.35 -2.20
N HIS A 172 1.89 12.10 -1.87
CA HIS A 172 2.83 11.78 -0.80
C HIS A 172 4.29 11.75 -1.23
N TRP A 173 4.62 11.97 -2.51
CA TRP A 173 5.97 11.87 -3.07
C TRP A 173 7.04 12.62 -2.26
N ARG A 174 6.74 13.87 -1.89
CA ARG A 174 7.68 14.70 -1.11
C ARG A 174 8.00 14.07 0.25
N TRP A 175 7.03 13.45 0.91
CA TRP A 175 7.27 12.76 2.18
C TRP A 175 8.14 11.51 1.96
N ILE A 176 7.82 10.72 0.93
CA ILE A 176 8.52 9.48 0.59
C ILE A 176 10.02 9.73 0.38
N VAL A 177 10.38 10.68 -0.49
CA VAL A 177 11.81 10.96 -0.78
C VAL A 177 12.56 11.47 0.45
N ASN A 178 11.90 12.29 1.27
CA ASN A 178 12.51 12.88 2.46
C ASN A 178 12.75 11.85 3.57
N VAL A 179 11.78 10.97 3.82
CA VAL A 179 11.91 9.93 4.85
C VAL A 179 12.85 8.84 4.39
N SER A 180 12.76 8.39 3.12
CA SER A 180 13.65 7.37 2.56
C SER A 180 15.12 7.81 2.61
N GLY A 181 15.40 9.06 2.23
CA GLY A 181 16.76 9.62 2.31
C GLY A 181 17.32 9.73 3.74
N ARG A 182 16.46 9.72 4.77
CA ARG A 182 16.89 9.66 6.18
C ARG A 182 16.97 8.23 6.69
N PHE A 183 16.12 7.34 6.21
CA PHE A 183 16.06 5.93 6.59
C PHE A 183 17.35 5.20 6.20
N PHE A 184 17.89 5.48 5.01
CA PHE A 184 19.11 4.85 4.50
C PHE A 184 20.41 5.59 4.85
N LYS A 185 20.35 6.74 5.56
CA LYS A 185 21.58 7.42 6.00
C LYS A 185 22.20 6.68 7.18
N PRO A 186 23.50 6.34 7.14
CA PRO A 186 24.20 5.75 8.28
C PRO A 186 24.06 6.65 9.51
N SER A 187 23.68 6.08 10.66
CA SER A 187 23.67 6.80 11.92
C SER A 187 25.10 7.24 12.23
N ARG A 188 25.41 8.54 12.16
CA ARG A 188 26.65 9.05 12.74
C ARG A 188 26.53 8.90 14.26
N ARG A 189 27.07 7.80 14.79
CA ARG A 189 27.37 7.73 16.22
C ARG A 189 28.29 8.92 16.51
N ALA A 190 27.87 9.80 17.42
CA ALA A 190 28.77 10.81 17.93
C ALA A 190 30.01 10.09 18.46
N PRO A 191 31.23 10.59 18.20
CA PRO A 191 32.42 10.08 18.85
C PRO A 191 32.14 10.04 20.36
N ILE A 192 32.34 8.89 20.99
CA ILE A 192 32.32 8.80 22.45
C ILE A 192 33.34 9.85 22.92
N PRO A 193 32.96 10.83 23.75
CA PRO A 193 33.94 11.76 24.31
C PRO A 193 34.97 10.90 25.03
N HIS A 194 36.17 10.77 24.47
CA HIS A 194 37.28 10.19 25.21
C HIS A 194 37.42 11.05 26.46
N ALA A 195 37.18 10.46 27.63
CA ALA A 195 37.42 11.13 28.89
C ALA A 195 38.87 11.63 28.86
N ASN A 196 39.05 12.95 28.86
CA ASN A 196 40.36 13.57 28.86
C ASN A 196 41.07 13.19 30.17
N LYS A 197 41.94 12.17 30.12
CA LYS A 197 42.71 11.69 31.28
C LYS A 197 43.61 12.76 31.89
N ASN A 198 43.88 13.86 31.19
CA ASN A 198 44.77 14.92 31.68
C ASN A 198 44.08 15.89 32.65
N ARG A 199 42.74 15.88 32.75
CA ARG A 199 42.00 16.77 33.67
C ARG A 199 42.07 16.33 35.14
N ILE A 200 42.60 15.14 35.43
CA ILE A 200 42.71 14.61 36.81
C ILE A 200 44.06 14.97 37.45
N LEU A 201 45.07 15.36 36.66
CA LEU A 201 46.42 15.68 37.18
C LEU A 201 46.59 17.14 37.61
N ASP A 202 45.70 18.04 37.18
CA ASP A 202 45.75 19.47 37.53
C ASP A 202 44.99 19.82 38.83
N SER A 203 44.31 18.86 39.45
CA SER A 203 43.56 19.09 40.71
C SER A 203 44.30 18.61 41.97
N THR A 204 45.58 18.26 41.85
CA THR A 204 46.41 17.73 42.96
C THR A 204 47.74 18.46 43.14
N LEU A 205 47.86 19.72 42.68
CA LEU A 205 48.99 20.59 42.98
C LEU A 205 48.52 21.91 43.58
#